data_AF-A0A924ZFK0-F1
#
_entry.id   AF-A0A924ZFK0-F1
#
_cell.length_a   1.000
_cell.length_b   1.000
_cell.length_c   1.000
_cell.angle_alpha   90.00
_cell.angle_beta   90.00
_cell.angle_gamma   90.00
#
_symmetry.space_group_name_H-M   'P 1'
#
loop_
_entity.id
_entity.type
_entity.pdbx_description
1 polymer ?
#
loop_
_entity_poly.entity_id
_entity_poly.type
_entity_poly.pdbx_seq_one_letter_code
_entity_poly.pdbx_strand_id
1 'polypeptide(L)'
;MTTINDLPKKSGPAGGWGSLKGIARIFGETWATPGVLDTLRQQNKPGGYMCASCAWPKPANYHAFEFCENGAKATLWDLTTTRHTPEFWRDHTVTELRMWTDHDL
;
A
#
# COMPACT_ATOMS: atom_id res chain seq x y z
N MET A 1 13.17 -17.41 16.77
CA MET A 1 12.63 -18.40 15.82
C MET A 1 11.13 -18.43 16.03
N THR A 2 10.33 -18.04 15.03
CA THR A 2 8.87 -17.99 15.11
C THR A 2 8.31 -19.40 15.35
N THR A 3 7.45 -19.58 16.35
CA THR A 3 6.81 -20.87 16.66
C THR A 3 5.46 -21.00 15.92
N ILE A 4 4.93 -22.22 15.83
CA ILE A 4 3.59 -22.47 15.27
C ILE A 4 2.50 -21.64 15.96
N ASN A 5 2.68 -21.29 17.24
CA ASN A 5 1.73 -20.47 17.99
C ASN A 5 1.75 -18.98 17.60
N ASP A 6 2.82 -18.54 16.94
CA ASP A 6 3.00 -17.16 16.46
C ASP A 6 2.46 -16.97 15.04
N LEU A 7 1.99 -18.04 14.39
CA LEU A 7 1.36 -17.95 13.07
C LEU A 7 -0.06 -17.38 13.21
N PRO A 8 -0.53 -16.57 12.24
CA PRO A 8 -1.87 -16.02 12.25
C PRO A 8 -2.91 -17.14 12.30
N LYS A 9 -3.66 -17.22 13.40
CA LYS A 9 -4.68 -18.25 13.67
C LYS A 9 -6.03 -17.99 12.97
N LYS A 10 -6.13 -16.89 12.21
CA LYS A 10 -7.37 -16.56 11.50
C LYS A 10 -7.51 -17.43 10.25
N SER A 11 -8.51 -18.29 10.27
CA SER A 11 -9.01 -19.03 9.11
C SER A 11 -9.57 -18.07 8.07
N GLY A 12 -9.20 -18.26 6.80
CA GLY A 12 -9.72 -17.50 5.66
C GLY A 12 -8.78 -17.52 4.46
N PRO A 13 -9.26 -17.13 3.27
CA PRO A 13 -8.40 -16.99 2.10
C PRO A 13 -7.39 -15.86 2.32
N ALA A 14 -6.18 -16.01 1.76
CA ALA A 14 -5.13 -15.00 1.83
C ALA A 14 -5.45 -13.70 1.05
N GLY A 15 -6.50 -13.73 0.22
CA GLY A 15 -7.04 -12.59 -0.53
C GLY A 15 -8.56 -12.65 -0.62
N GLY A 16 -9.18 -11.63 -1.20
CA GLY A 16 -10.64 -11.52 -1.35
C GLY A 16 -11.23 -10.40 -0.50
N TRP A 17 -12.40 -10.62 0.11
CA TRP A 17 -13.14 -9.55 0.83
C TRP A 17 -12.37 -8.93 2.00
N GLY A 18 -11.58 -9.73 2.73
CA GLY A 18 -10.72 -9.22 3.80
C GLY A 18 -9.70 -8.21 3.27
N SER A 19 -9.04 -8.54 2.16
CA SER A 19 -8.10 -7.65 1.49
C SER A 19 -8.77 -6.42 0.89
N LEU A 20 -9.95 -6.57 0.30
CA LEU A 20 -10.69 -5.43 -0.24
C LEU A 20 -11.07 -4.45 0.87
N LYS A 21 -11.51 -4.96 2.04
CA LYS A 21 -11.78 -4.12 3.22
C LYS A 21 -10.51 -3.40 3.69
N GLY A 22 -9.37 -4.09 3.69
CA GLY A 22 -8.07 -3.51 4.01
C GLY A 22 -7.66 -2.39 3.05
N ILE A 23 -7.83 -2.60 1.74
CA ILE A 23 -7.56 -1.59 0.70
C ILE A 23 -8.49 -0.38 0.85
N ALA A 24 -9.80 -0.60 1.03
CA ALA A 24 -10.78 0.47 1.17
C ALA A 24 -10.51 1.35 2.39
N ARG A 25 -10.09 0.74 3.52
CA ARG A 25 -9.66 1.50 4.70
C ARG A 25 -8.47 2.41 4.38
N ILE A 26 -7.42 1.87 3.76
CA ILE A 26 -6.23 2.65 3.40
C ILE A 26 -6.56 3.74 2.39
N PHE A 27 -7.44 3.49 1.41
CA PHE A 27 -7.87 4.51 0.46
C PHE A 27 -8.49 5.73 1.16
N GLY A 28 -9.26 5.51 2.23
CA GLY A 28 -9.79 6.59 3.06
C GLY A 28 -8.74 7.29 3.92
N GLU A 29 -7.74 6.56 4.43
CA GLU A 29 -6.66 7.12 5.25
C GLU A 29 -5.66 7.96 4.43
N THR A 30 -5.34 7.53 3.21
CA THR A 30 -4.35 8.21 2.35
C THR A 30 -4.92 9.35 1.53
N TRP A 31 -6.23 9.57 1.54
CA TRP A 31 -6.88 10.60 0.72
C TRP A 31 -6.51 10.52 -0.78
N ALA A 32 -6.16 9.32 -1.27
CA ALA A 32 -5.80 9.14 -2.67
C ALA A 32 -6.97 9.53 -3.57
N THR A 33 -6.66 10.17 -4.71
CA THR A 33 -7.70 10.53 -5.69
C THR A 33 -8.25 9.27 -6.38
N PRO A 34 -9.45 9.33 -6.98
CA PRO A 34 -9.98 8.23 -7.79
C PRO A 34 -9.05 7.78 -8.93
N GLY A 35 -8.09 8.62 -9.34
CA GLY A 35 -7.07 8.29 -10.33
C GLY A 35 -6.21 7.07 -9.97
N VAL A 36 -6.12 6.71 -8.68
CA VAL A 36 -5.42 5.49 -8.25
C VAL A 36 -5.98 4.22 -8.87
N LEU A 37 -7.26 4.21 -9.27
CA LEU A 37 -7.87 3.05 -9.93
C LEU A 37 -7.23 2.78 -11.30
N ASP A 38 -6.83 3.82 -12.03
CA ASP A 38 -6.14 3.65 -13.31
C ASP A 38 -4.70 3.15 -13.10
N THR A 39 -4.05 3.62 -12.03
CA THR A 39 -2.73 3.12 -11.62
C THR A 39 -2.81 1.63 -11.25
N LEU A 40 -3.71 1.23 -10.35
CA LEU A 40 -3.93 -0.18 -10.00
C LEU A 40 -4.32 -1.04 -11.22
N ARG A 41 -5.06 -0.48 -12.18
CA ARG A 41 -5.41 -1.16 -13.44
C ARG A 41 -4.17 -1.49 -14.27
N GLN A 42 -3.11 -0.70 -14.23
CA GLN A 42 -1.87 -0.95 -14.98
C GLN A 42 -0.84 -1.76 -14.19
N GLN A 43 -1.02 -1.87 -12.88
CA GLN A 43 -0.08 -2.55 -11.98
C GLN A 43 0.15 -4.02 -12.36
N ASN A 44 1.43 -4.39 -12.45
CA ASN A 44 1.96 -5.72 -12.76
C ASN A 44 1.43 -6.34 -14.07
N LYS A 45 1.00 -5.51 -15.02
CA LYS A 45 0.58 -5.95 -16.35
C LYS A 45 1.63 -5.63 -17.42
N PRO A 46 1.64 -6.35 -18.57
CA PRO A 46 2.49 -6.00 -19.70
C PRO A 46 2.27 -4.55 -20.14
N GLY A 47 3.37 -3.81 -20.31
CA GLY A 47 3.33 -2.38 -20.66
C GLY A 47 2.91 -1.44 -19.52
N GLY A 48 2.57 -1.97 -18.34
CA GLY A 48 2.32 -1.20 -17.12
C GLY A 48 3.57 -1.04 -16.26
N TYR A 49 3.37 -0.88 -14.95
CA TYR A 49 4.46 -0.70 -13.98
C TYR A 49 4.53 -1.81 -12.94
N MET A 50 5.65 -1.83 -12.24
CA MET A 50 5.94 -2.76 -11.16
C MET A 50 5.60 -2.17 -9.81
N CYS A 51 4.82 -2.89 -9.02
CA CYS A 51 4.62 -2.52 -7.63
C CYS A 51 5.90 -2.66 -6.81
N ALA A 52 6.25 -1.63 -6.04
CA ALA A 52 7.43 -1.61 -5.17
C ALA A 52 7.36 -2.59 -3.99
N SER A 53 6.16 -3.00 -3.58
CA SER A 53 5.92 -3.78 -2.35
C SER A 53 5.35 -5.18 -2.59
N CYS A 54 5.23 -5.62 -3.85
CA CYS A 54 4.45 -6.81 -4.20
C CYS A 54 5.33 -7.95 -4.70
N ALA A 55 5.24 -9.13 -4.08
CA ALA A 55 5.82 -10.38 -4.57
C ALA A 55 4.87 -11.12 -5.56
N TRP A 56 3.99 -10.40 -6.25
CA TRP A 56 2.94 -11.03 -7.06
C TRP A 56 3.52 -11.56 -8.37
N PRO A 57 3.20 -12.82 -8.74
CA PRO A 57 3.71 -13.42 -9.97
C PRO A 57 3.18 -12.69 -11.20
N LYS A 58 3.94 -12.71 -12.30
CA LYS A 58 3.53 -12.11 -13.58
C LYS A 58 3.14 -13.20 -14.57
N PRO A 59 1.88 -13.65 -14.58
CA PRO A 59 1.45 -14.66 -15.54
C PRO A 59 1.46 -14.09 -16.96
N ALA A 60 1.78 -14.94 -17.95
CA ALA A 60 1.67 -14.57 -19.37
C ALA A 60 0.21 -14.24 -19.74
N ASN A 61 -0.74 -14.99 -19.18
CA ASN A 61 -2.17 -14.70 -19.23
C ASN A 61 -2.57 -13.95 -17.96
N TYR A 62 -2.61 -12.63 -18.03
CA TYR A 62 -2.94 -11.78 -16.88
C TYR A 62 -4.44 -11.55 -16.74
N HIS A 63 -4.89 -11.35 -15.51
CA HIS A 63 -6.25 -11.03 -15.11
C HIS A 63 -6.42 -9.53 -14.84
N ALA A 64 -7.66 -9.12 -14.52
CA ALA A 64 -7.94 -7.73 -14.16
C ALA A 64 -7.19 -7.29 -12.90
N PHE A 65 -7.07 -8.19 -11.91
CA PHE A 65 -6.46 -7.93 -10.60
C PHE A 65 -5.12 -8.67 -10.48
N GLU A 66 -4.05 -8.04 -10.96
CA GLU A 66 -2.68 -8.56 -10.86
C GLU A 66 -1.91 -7.89 -9.70
N PHE A 67 -2.50 -7.81 -8.53
CA PHE A 67 -1.85 -7.21 -7.37
C PHE A 67 -2.36 -7.81 -6.07
N CYS A 68 -1.49 -7.87 -5.06
CA CYS A 68 -1.89 -8.24 -3.71
C CYS A 68 -2.38 -7.02 -2.92
N GLU A 69 -2.97 -7.28 -1.75
CA GLU A 69 -3.40 -6.24 -0.81
C GLU A 69 -2.31 -5.23 -0.48
N ASN A 70 -1.11 -5.71 -0.11
CA ASN A 70 -0.01 -4.83 0.25
C ASN A 70 0.48 -4.02 -0.94
N GLY A 71 0.46 -4.61 -2.14
CA GLY A 71 0.83 -3.91 -3.36
C GLY A 71 -0.16 -2.79 -3.71
N ALA A 72 -1.46 -3.02 -3.49
CA ALA A 72 -2.47 -1.97 -3.67
C ALA A 72 -2.32 -0.86 -2.62
N LYS A 73 -2.11 -1.23 -1.35
CA LYS A 73 -1.92 -0.25 -0.26
C LYS A 73 -0.68 0.61 -0.45
N ALA A 74 0.44 0.04 -0.90
CA ALA A 74 1.65 0.79 -1.20
C ALA A 74 1.37 1.87 -2.27
N THR A 75 0.72 1.49 -3.36
CA THR A 75 0.31 2.43 -4.41
C THR A 75 -0.65 3.51 -3.90
N LEU A 76 -1.53 3.19 -2.94
CA LEU A 76 -2.39 4.19 -2.29
C LEU A 76 -1.59 5.21 -1.46
N TRP A 77 -0.54 4.77 -0.77
CA TRP A 77 0.37 5.65 -0.03
C TRP A 77 1.21 6.51 -0.97
N ASP A 78 1.73 5.94 -2.05
CA ASP A 78 2.49 6.68 -3.07
C ASP A 78 1.66 7.80 -3.72
N LEU A 79 0.36 7.57 -3.85
CA LEU A 79 -0.60 8.51 -4.46
C LEU A 79 -1.40 9.32 -3.43
N THR A 80 -0.96 9.35 -2.17
CA THR A 80 -1.55 10.25 -1.17
C THR A 80 -1.49 11.70 -1.64
N THR A 81 -2.53 12.48 -1.36
CA THR A 81 -2.55 13.93 -1.62
C THR A 81 -2.09 14.75 -0.41
N THR A 82 -1.90 14.13 0.76
CA THR A 82 -1.41 14.84 1.94
C THR A 82 0.05 15.26 1.74
N ARG A 83 0.35 16.53 2.02
CA ARG A 83 1.69 17.11 1.92
C ARG A 83 1.87 18.12 3.04
N HIS A 84 3.03 18.07 3.69
CA HIS A 84 3.44 19.12 4.64
C HIS A 84 3.88 20.38 3.92
N THR A 85 3.73 21.51 4.58
CA THR A 85 4.13 22.82 4.05
C THR A 85 5.58 23.15 4.41
N PRO A 86 6.19 24.17 3.76
CA PRO A 86 7.53 24.63 4.14
C PRO A 86 7.67 25.05 5.61
N GLU A 87 6.61 25.57 6.24
CA GLU A 87 6.62 26.00 7.64
C GLU A 87 6.84 24.83 8.60
N PHE A 88 6.24 23.66 8.32
CA PHE A 88 6.49 22.44 9.10
C PHE A 88 7.99 22.10 9.13
N TRP A 89 8.64 22.14 7.97
CA TRP A 89 10.08 21.83 7.87
C TRP A 89 11.00 22.89 8.48
N ARG A 90 10.50 24.12 8.70
CA ARG A 90 11.23 25.16 9.42
C ARG A 90 11.30 24.87 10.92
N ASP A 91 10.22 24.30 11.45
CA ASP A 91 10.04 24.10 12.89
C ASP A 91 10.47 22.69 13.35
N HIS A 92 10.66 21.75 12.42
CA HIS A 92 11.09 20.37 12.70
C HIS A 92 12.40 19.98 12.01
N THR A 93 13.36 19.45 12.78
CA THR A 93 14.63 18.94 12.23
C THR A 93 14.53 17.48 11.81
N VAL A 94 15.34 17.03 10.84
CA VAL A 94 15.38 15.60 10.44
C VAL A 94 15.77 14.69 11.62
N THR A 95 16.65 15.14 12.51
CA THR A 95 17.07 14.39 13.70
C THR A 95 15.91 14.17 14.68
N GLU A 96 15.04 15.18 14.83
CA GLU A 96 13.83 15.08 15.64
C GLU A 96 12.82 14.11 15.01
N LEU A 97 12.52 14.28 13.72
CA LEU A 97 11.56 13.45 13.00
C LEU A 97 11.96 11.97 12.98
N ARG A 98 13.26 11.66 13.03
CA ARG A 98 13.76 10.30 13.15
C ARG A 98 13.29 9.58 14.43
N MET A 99 12.90 10.33 15.46
CA MET A 99 12.39 9.77 16.71
C MET A 99 10.87 9.55 16.71
N TRP A 100 10.18 9.98 15.66
CA TRP A 100 8.73 9.84 15.52
C TRP A 100 8.36 8.45 15.00
N THR A 101 7.09 8.06 15.16
CA THR A 101 6.61 6.84 14.52
C THR A 101 6.32 7.11 13.04
N ASP A 102 6.36 6.06 12.22
CA ASP A 102 6.14 6.15 10.76
C ASP A 102 4.77 6.75 10.37
N HIS A 103 3.83 6.85 11.31
CA HIS A 103 2.48 7.38 11.10
C HIS A 103 2.23 8.78 11.69
N ASP A 104 3.23 9.35 12.40
CA ASP A 104 3.11 10.69 12.98
C ASP A 104 3.59 11.80 12.01
N LEU A 105 3.99 11.39 10.80
CA LEU A 105 4.30 12.25 9.65
C LEU A 105 3.13 12.29 8.67
#